data_AF-A0A1E2ZZQ5-F1
#
_entry.id   AF-A0A1E2ZZQ5-F1
#
_cell.length_a   1.000
_cell.length_b   1.000
_cell.length_c   1.000
_cell.angle_alpha   90.00
_cell.angle_beta   90.00
_cell.angle_gamma   90.00
#
_symmetry.space_group_name_H-M   'P 1'
#
loop_
_entity.id
_entity.type
_entity.pdbx_description
1 polymer ?
#
loop_
_entity_poly.entity_id
_entity_poly.type
_entity_poly.pdbx_seq_one_letter_code
_entity_poly.pdbx_strand_id
1 'polypeptide(L)'
;MKKKIWEAAVMVLLVLSVTLNLILLCFCLGLKKQNTQLSEEISAIPQQVDASLQTALARIDALQNESQSITSYFSIDFGALEKGMADTKVRFALKEMAAGSTVRVGWYDGEKEQTQEARPAENGFFEADLTIPVTCRNGTISLIYNDGSTDTVEIPEPNLDVFSHYLIQWNAYGDLGWHRTGGSLETTFTANAEISSTGPDSNKGSRAMLYLYRNEELLEKTLLFENAYGYSNNGSCLETTFTPEDGDILSLRLVITDTLGYTYEKTLDQLLIPDKGAVPEFDPSFDRAGGMRIIPPED
;
A
#
# COMPACT_ATOMS: atom_id res chain seq x y z
N MET A 1 30.27 70.76 65.90
CA MET A 1 29.08 70.06 65.38
C MET A 1 29.31 69.37 64.03
N LYS A 2 29.90 70.03 63.02
CA LYS A 2 30.06 69.45 61.66
C LYS A 2 30.79 68.09 61.58
N LYS A 3 31.85 67.87 62.38
CA LYS A 3 32.63 66.61 62.38
C LYS A 3 31.80 65.38 62.81
N LYS A 4 30.99 65.51 63.88
CA LYS A 4 30.15 64.43 64.39
C LYS A 4 29.03 64.01 63.43
N ILE A 5 28.48 64.96 62.67
CA ILE A 5 27.45 64.68 61.65
C ILE A 5 28.06 63.92 60.47
N TRP A 6 29.28 64.29 60.06
CA TRP A 6 30.00 63.58 58.99
C TRP A 6 30.40 62.16 59.39
N GLU A 7 30.90 61.97 60.61
CA GLU A 7 31.21 60.63 61.16
C GLU A 7 29.95 59.74 61.23
N ALA A 8 28.81 60.30 61.66
CA ALA A 8 27.54 59.59 61.68
C ALA A 8 27.05 59.21 60.26
N ALA A 9 27.17 60.12 59.29
CA ALA A 9 26.81 59.84 57.90
C ALA A 9 27.68 58.75 57.29
N VAL A 10 29.00 58.78 57.53
CA VAL A 10 29.94 57.74 57.09
C VAL A 10 29.60 56.39 57.73
N MET A 11 29.28 56.37 59.03
CA MET A 11 28.85 55.14 59.73
C MET A 11 27.55 54.57 59.16
N VAL A 12 26.55 55.40 58.88
CA VAL A 12 25.30 54.95 58.25
C VAL A 12 25.55 54.37 56.86
N LEU A 13 26.41 55.02 56.06
CA LEU A 13 26.74 54.57 54.72
C LEU A 13 27.53 53.25 54.74
N LEU A 14 28.42 53.08 55.72
CA LEU A 14 29.13 51.81 55.97
C LEU A 14 28.14 50.71 56.40
N VAL A 15 27.23 50.98 57.32
CA VAL A 15 26.22 50.00 57.76
C VAL A 15 25.33 49.58 56.58
N LEU A 16 24.82 50.53 55.80
CA LEU A 16 24.01 50.24 54.61
C LEU A 16 24.78 49.41 53.57
N SER A 17 26.05 49.73 53.33
CA SER A 17 26.92 48.96 52.44
C SER A 17 27.11 47.52 52.94
N VAL A 18 27.38 47.34 54.23
CA VAL A 18 27.54 46.00 54.83
C VAL A 18 26.23 45.21 54.77
N THR A 19 25.10 45.84 55.09
CA THR A 19 23.78 45.20 55.01
C THR A 19 23.43 44.77 53.59
N LEU A 20 23.67 45.63 52.60
CA LEU A 20 23.43 45.30 51.19
C LEU A 20 24.32 44.14 50.71
N ASN A 21 25.61 44.17 51.05
CA ASN A 21 26.54 43.09 50.73
C ASN A 21 26.14 41.77 51.39
N LEU A 22 25.62 41.80 52.63
CA LEU A 22 25.13 40.61 53.31
C LEU A 22 23.88 40.03 52.64
N ILE A 23 22.94 40.87 52.21
CA ILE A 23 21.74 40.44 51.47
C ILE A 23 22.14 39.81 50.12
N LEU A 24 23.06 40.46 49.38
CA LEU A 24 23.60 39.91 48.13
C LEU A 24 24.29 38.56 48.35
N LEU A 25 25.08 38.43 49.42
CA LEU A 25 25.74 37.18 49.76
C LEU A 25 24.72 36.05 50.02
N CYS A 26 23.68 36.32 50.81
CA CYS A 26 22.60 35.37 51.08
C CYS A 26 21.87 34.96 49.79
N PHE A 27 21.59 35.91 48.90
CA PHE A 27 20.97 35.63 47.61
C PHE A 27 21.86 34.76 46.71
N CYS A 28 23.16 35.08 46.62
CA CYS A 28 24.14 34.29 45.87
C CYS A 28 24.28 32.85 46.41
N LEU A 29 24.25 32.66 47.73
CA LEU A 29 24.25 31.32 48.34
C LEU A 29 22.96 30.55 48.03
N GLY A 30 21.82 31.23 48.03
CA GLY A 30 20.53 30.66 47.62
C GLY A 30 20.55 30.18 46.16
N LEU A 31 21.01 31.03 45.24
CA LEU A 31 21.18 30.68 43.83
C LEU A 31 22.16 29.53 43.64
N LYS A 32 23.28 29.52 44.36
CA LYS A 32 24.25 28.41 44.31
C LYS A 32 23.61 27.09 44.72
N LYS A 33 22.83 27.08 45.80
CA LYS A 33 22.12 25.89 46.27
C LYS A 33 21.12 25.37 45.23
N GLN A 34 20.30 26.26 44.66
CA GLN A 34 19.36 25.90 43.60
C GLN A 34 20.08 25.35 42.37
N ASN A 35 21.20 25.97 41.97
CA ASN A 35 21.98 25.51 40.81
C ASN A 35 22.61 24.13 41.03
N THR A 36 23.07 23.82 42.26
CA THR A 36 23.53 22.47 42.60
C THR A 36 22.41 21.44 42.51
N GLN A 37 21.21 21.75 43.04
CA GLN A 37 20.05 20.85 42.96
C GLN A 37 19.62 20.60 41.52
N LEU A 38 19.51 21.65 40.70
CA LEU A 38 19.21 21.54 39.27
C LEU A 38 20.28 20.72 38.53
N SER A 39 21.56 20.93 38.85
CA SER A 39 22.65 20.16 38.25
C SER A 39 22.55 18.67 38.58
N GLU A 40 22.20 18.32 39.82
CA GLU A 40 22.00 16.93 40.24
C GLU A 40 20.79 16.30 39.52
N GLU A 41 19.64 16.98 39.50
CA GLU A 41 18.44 16.53 38.79
C GLU A 41 18.70 16.33 37.30
N ILE A 42 19.37 17.28 36.63
CA ILE A 42 19.71 17.18 35.21
C ILE A 42 20.65 16.00 34.95
N SER A 43 21.62 15.75 35.84
CA SER A 43 22.53 14.60 35.69
C SER A 43 21.87 13.23 35.90
N ALA A 44 20.74 13.18 36.62
CA ALA A 44 19.97 11.96 36.84
C ALA A 44 19.00 11.62 35.69
N ILE A 45 18.59 12.62 34.89
CA ILE A 45 17.65 12.44 33.77
C ILE A 45 18.14 11.37 32.76
N PRO A 46 19.39 11.37 32.28
CA PRO A 46 19.85 10.36 31.32
C PRO A 46 19.66 8.92 31.82
N GLN A 47 19.99 8.66 33.09
CA GLN A 47 19.83 7.32 33.69
C GLN A 47 18.36 6.90 33.81
N GLN A 48 17.47 7.84 34.15
CA GLN A 48 16.03 7.55 34.22
C GLN A 48 15.43 7.29 32.85
N VAL A 49 15.87 8.04 31.83
CA VAL A 49 15.47 7.84 30.44
C VAL A 49 15.98 6.49 29.93
N ASP A 50 17.24 6.14 30.18
CA ASP A 50 17.81 4.85 29.77
C ASP A 50 17.07 3.66 30.41
N ALA A 51 16.77 3.72 31.71
CA ALA A 51 16.02 2.67 32.39
C ALA A 51 14.59 2.51 31.83
N SER A 52 13.94 3.63 31.54
CA SER A 52 12.61 3.65 30.92
C SER A 52 12.65 3.09 29.49
N LEU A 53 13.68 3.46 28.71
CA LEU A 53 13.89 2.98 27.35
C LEU A 53 14.17 1.48 27.31
N GLN A 54 15.01 0.96 28.21
CA GLN A 54 15.26 -0.49 28.31
C GLN A 54 14.00 -1.26 28.69
N THR A 55 13.18 -0.74 29.59
CA THR A 55 11.89 -1.35 29.95
C THR A 55 10.93 -1.37 28.75
N ALA A 56 10.88 -0.28 27.98
CA ALA A 56 10.06 -0.19 26.78
C ALA A 56 10.55 -1.16 25.69
N LEU A 57 11.86 -1.25 25.47
CA LEU A 57 12.47 -2.18 24.52
C LEU A 57 12.18 -3.63 24.88
N ALA A 58 12.35 -4.03 26.15
CA ALA A 58 12.02 -5.38 26.60
C ALA A 58 10.52 -5.71 26.39
N ARG A 59 9.64 -4.71 26.52
CA ARG A 59 8.21 -4.88 26.25
C ARG A 59 7.91 -4.97 24.75
N ILE A 60 8.62 -4.21 23.91
CA ILE A 60 8.55 -4.33 22.45
C ILE A 60 9.02 -5.73 22.03
N ASP A 61 10.15 -6.22 22.55
CA ASP A 61 10.64 -7.57 22.25
C ASP A 61 9.66 -8.65 22.70
N ALA A 62 9.04 -8.50 23.88
CA ALA A 62 8.00 -9.42 24.35
C ALA A 62 6.76 -9.40 23.44
N LEU A 63 6.29 -8.21 23.03
CA LEU A 63 5.17 -8.06 22.10
C LEU A 63 5.52 -8.56 20.70
N GLN A 64 6.76 -8.40 20.25
CA GLN A 64 7.24 -8.90 18.97
C GLN A 64 7.35 -10.42 18.98
N ASN A 65 7.83 -11.02 20.08
CA ASN A 65 7.81 -12.47 20.29
C ASN A 65 6.38 -13.01 20.42
N GLU A 66 5.47 -12.29 21.07
CA GLU A 66 4.06 -12.65 21.14
C GLU A 66 3.41 -12.56 19.75
N SER A 67 3.67 -11.49 18.99
CA SER A 67 3.25 -11.33 17.60
C SER A 67 3.86 -12.38 16.67
N GLN A 68 5.09 -12.84 16.91
CA GLN A 68 5.71 -13.95 16.18
C GLN A 68 5.19 -15.30 16.67
N SER A 69 4.76 -15.45 17.92
CA SER A 69 4.03 -16.65 18.38
C SER A 69 2.62 -16.71 17.77
N ILE A 70 2.06 -15.54 17.44
CA ILE A 70 0.96 -15.35 16.48
C ILE A 70 1.51 -15.45 15.04
N THR A 71 2.49 -16.34 14.79
CA THR A 71 2.63 -16.93 13.45
C THR A 71 1.29 -17.64 13.23
N SER A 72 0.50 -17.05 12.35
CA SER A 72 -0.95 -17.11 12.33
C SER A 72 -1.50 -18.53 12.52
N TYR A 73 -2.41 -18.68 13.51
CA TYR A 73 -3.21 -19.90 13.71
C TYR A 73 -3.85 -20.41 12.42
N PHE A 74 -4.06 -19.53 11.44
CA PHE A 74 -4.61 -19.82 10.12
C PHE A 74 -3.94 -18.93 9.07
N SER A 75 -3.54 -19.48 7.93
CA SER A 75 -3.05 -18.75 6.77
C SER A 75 -3.59 -19.36 5.48
N ILE A 76 -3.73 -18.51 4.46
CA ILE A 76 -4.10 -18.90 3.10
C ILE A 76 -3.02 -18.36 2.17
N ASP A 77 -2.39 -19.25 1.42
CA ASP A 77 -1.42 -18.89 0.39
C ASP A 77 -2.03 -19.21 -0.98
N PHE A 78 -2.16 -18.18 -1.83
CA PHE A 78 -2.62 -18.33 -3.21
C PHE A 78 -1.43 -18.54 -4.14
N GLY A 79 -1.50 -19.63 -4.90
CA GLY A 79 -0.46 -20.13 -5.78
C GLY A 79 -0.74 -19.86 -7.26
N ALA A 80 -0.37 -20.83 -8.10
CA ALA A 80 -0.57 -20.73 -9.53
C ALA A 80 -2.07 -20.72 -9.90
N LEU A 81 -2.35 -20.19 -11.08
CA LEU A 81 -3.68 -20.09 -11.63
C LEU A 81 -3.74 -20.91 -12.92
N GLU A 82 -4.64 -21.89 -12.96
CA GLU A 82 -4.83 -22.74 -14.14
C GLU A 82 -6.32 -22.77 -14.51
N LYS A 83 -6.65 -22.32 -15.71
CA LYS A 83 -8.02 -22.34 -16.27
C LYS A 83 -9.07 -21.71 -15.34
N GLY A 84 -8.72 -20.59 -14.71
CA GLY A 84 -9.63 -19.86 -13.80
C GLY A 84 -9.72 -20.45 -12.39
N MET A 85 -8.89 -21.45 -12.07
CA MET A 85 -8.83 -22.04 -10.74
C MET A 85 -7.48 -21.73 -10.07
N ALA A 86 -7.54 -21.20 -8.86
CA ALA A 86 -6.38 -20.89 -8.03
C ALA A 86 -5.99 -22.09 -7.18
N ASP A 87 -4.71 -22.45 -7.22
CA ASP A 87 -4.10 -23.36 -6.26
C ASP A 87 -4.00 -22.64 -4.92
N THR A 88 -4.76 -23.08 -3.93
CA THR A 88 -4.87 -22.39 -2.64
C THR A 88 -4.40 -23.33 -1.53
N LYS A 89 -3.31 -22.98 -0.86
CA LYS A 89 -2.81 -23.72 0.28
C LYS A 89 -3.33 -23.11 1.57
N VAL A 90 -4.10 -23.88 2.33
CA VAL A 90 -4.60 -23.47 3.65
C VAL A 90 -3.76 -24.16 4.71
N ARG A 91 -3.22 -23.38 5.65
CA ARG A 91 -2.46 -23.88 6.79
C ARG A 91 -3.08 -23.40 8.08
N PHE A 92 -3.23 -24.28 9.07
CA PHE A 92 -3.79 -23.90 10.36
C PHE A 92 -3.26 -24.76 11.50
N ALA A 93 -3.26 -24.23 12.71
CA ALA A 93 -2.83 -24.96 13.90
C ALA A 93 -4.02 -25.68 14.54
N LEU A 94 -3.83 -26.90 15.01
CA LEU A 94 -4.80 -27.59 15.86
C LEU A 94 -4.08 -28.07 17.12
N LYS A 95 -4.54 -27.63 18.29
CA LYS A 95 -3.84 -27.91 19.55
C LYS A 95 -3.87 -29.38 19.95
N GLU A 96 -4.99 -30.07 19.71
CA GLU A 96 -5.20 -31.47 20.11
C GLU A 96 -6.07 -32.20 19.09
N MET A 97 -5.73 -33.46 18.80
CA MET A 97 -6.52 -34.32 17.92
C MET A 97 -6.75 -35.67 18.63
N ALA A 98 -8.01 -36.08 18.78
CA ALA A 98 -8.31 -37.39 19.34
C ALA A 98 -7.97 -38.50 18.32
N ALA A 99 -7.66 -39.70 18.83
CA ALA A 99 -7.35 -40.85 17.98
C ALA A 99 -8.60 -41.27 17.18
N GLY A 100 -8.48 -41.35 15.86
CA GLY A 100 -9.59 -41.67 14.95
C GLY A 100 -10.36 -40.45 14.43
N SER A 101 -10.00 -39.24 14.86
CA SER A 101 -10.57 -38.01 14.32
C SER A 101 -10.04 -37.70 12.91
N THR A 102 -10.79 -36.91 12.15
CA THR A 102 -10.35 -36.38 10.85
C THR A 102 -10.52 -34.87 10.80
N VAL A 103 -9.63 -34.20 10.08
CA VAL A 103 -9.74 -32.76 9.83
C VAL A 103 -9.88 -32.54 8.33
N ARG A 104 -10.84 -31.71 7.94
CA ARG A 104 -11.09 -31.31 6.55
C ARG A 104 -11.14 -29.80 6.46
N VAL A 105 -10.74 -29.26 5.32
CA VAL A 105 -10.93 -27.86 4.97
C VAL A 105 -11.97 -27.79 3.86
N GLY A 106 -12.98 -26.95 4.06
CA GLY A 106 -14.00 -26.64 3.08
C GLY A 106 -13.82 -25.24 2.50
N TRP A 107 -14.29 -25.05 1.26
CA TRP A 107 -14.51 -23.72 0.71
C TRP A 107 -15.88 -23.63 0.05
N TYR A 108 -16.47 -22.45 0.07
CA TYR A 108 -17.73 -22.12 -0.59
C TYR A 108 -17.63 -20.77 -1.31
N ASP A 109 -18.01 -20.68 -2.58
CA ASP A 109 -17.92 -19.44 -3.37
C ASP A 109 -19.26 -18.72 -3.59
N GLY A 110 -20.35 -19.21 -2.99
CA GLY A 110 -21.71 -18.74 -3.25
C GLY A 110 -22.54 -19.67 -4.14
N GLU A 111 -21.90 -20.59 -4.87
CA GLU A 111 -22.56 -21.55 -5.77
C GLU A 111 -22.12 -23.00 -5.52
N LYS A 112 -20.82 -23.20 -5.29
CA LYS A 112 -20.18 -24.49 -5.11
C LYS A 112 -19.53 -24.58 -3.75
N GLU A 113 -19.62 -25.77 -3.16
CA GLU A 113 -18.93 -26.14 -1.94
C GLU A 113 -18.06 -27.36 -2.21
N GLN A 114 -16.83 -27.35 -1.73
CA GLN A 114 -15.93 -28.50 -1.80
C GLN A 114 -15.18 -28.65 -0.49
N THR A 115 -14.91 -29.89 -0.09
CA THR A 115 -14.12 -30.22 1.10
C THR A 115 -12.95 -31.12 0.74
N GLN A 116 -11.84 -30.95 1.45
CA GLN A 116 -10.60 -31.70 1.26
C GLN A 116 -10.02 -32.09 2.62
N GLU A 117 -9.54 -33.33 2.76
CA GLU A 117 -8.85 -33.76 3.98
C GLU A 117 -7.54 -32.98 4.18
N ALA A 118 -7.34 -32.49 5.40
CA ALA A 118 -6.13 -31.82 5.82
C ALA A 118 -5.09 -32.83 6.29
N ARG A 119 -3.82 -32.57 5.96
CA ARG A 119 -2.69 -33.42 6.31
C ARG A 119 -1.89 -32.79 7.44
N PRO A 120 -1.36 -33.57 8.40
CA PRO A 120 -0.45 -33.04 9.40
C PRO A 120 0.80 -32.44 8.74
N ALA A 121 1.22 -31.28 9.24
CA ALA A 121 2.43 -30.56 8.87
C ALA A 121 3.32 -30.33 10.10
N GLU A 122 4.52 -29.79 9.89
CA GLU A 122 5.47 -29.54 10.98
C GLU A 122 4.92 -28.60 12.06
N ASN A 123 5.40 -28.76 13.29
CA ASN A 123 5.09 -27.89 14.45
C ASN A 123 3.61 -27.86 14.86
N GLY A 124 2.85 -28.95 14.64
CA GLY A 124 1.45 -29.04 15.08
C GLY A 124 0.45 -28.32 14.18
N PHE A 125 0.85 -28.06 12.93
CA PHE A 125 -0.03 -27.51 11.91
C PHE A 125 -0.67 -28.62 11.08
N PHE A 126 -1.73 -28.24 10.38
CA PHE A 126 -2.38 -29.01 9.33
C PHE A 126 -2.40 -28.17 8.06
N GLU A 127 -2.32 -28.84 6.92
CA GLU A 127 -2.33 -28.22 5.60
C GLU A 127 -3.31 -28.92 4.68
N ALA A 128 -4.04 -28.15 3.87
CA ALA A 128 -4.88 -28.65 2.80
C ALA A 128 -4.64 -27.84 1.54
N ASP A 129 -4.46 -28.55 0.42
CA ASP A 129 -4.38 -27.94 -0.90
C ASP A 129 -5.80 -27.93 -1.49
N LEU A 130 -6.30 -26.73 -1.80
CA LEU A 130 -7.60 -26.49 -2.39
C LEU A 130 -7.43 -25.94 -3.80
N THR A 131 -8.51 -26.04 -4.58
CA THR A 131 -8.59 -25.45 -5.91
C THR A 131 -9.85 -24.61 -5.95
N ILE A 132 -9.70 -23.27 -5.88
CA ILE A 132 -10.81 -22.34 -5.70
C ILE A 132 -10.96 -21.48 -6.97
N PRO A 133 -12.17 -21.27 -7.51
CA PRO A 133 -12.36 -20.40 -8.67
C PRO A 133 -11.88 -18.97 -8.40
N VAL A 134 -11.19 -18.37 -9.36
CA VAL A 134 -10.80 -16.95 -9.31
C VAL A 134 -12.02 -16.02 -9.25
N THR A 135 -13.18 -16.50 -9.72
CA THR A 135 -14.45 -15.78 -9.67
C THR A 135 -15.03 -15.71 -8.26
N CYS A 136 -14.50 -16.46 -7.29
CA CYS A 136 -14.92 -16.43 -5.91
C CYS A 136 -14.72 -15.03 -5.30
N ARG A 137 -15.83 -14.30 -5.16
CA ARG A 137 -15.91 -13.03 -4.45
C ARG A 137 -16.86 -13.19 -3.29
N ASN A 138 -16.38 -12.94 -2.08
CA ASN A 138 -17.15 -13.11 -0.86
C ASN A 138 -17.54 -14.57 -0.56
N GLY A 139 -16.58 -15.48 -0.78
CA GLY A 139 -16.70 -16.88 -0.37
C GLY A 139 -16.30 -17.11 1.08
N THR A 140 -16.19 -18.37 1.49
CA THR A 140 -15.74 -18.75 2.82
C THR A 140 -14.73 -19.90 2.78
N ILE A 141 -13.82 -19.93 3.75
CA ILE A 141 -13.06 -21.13 4.13
C ILE A 141 -13.59 -21.63 5.47
N SER A 142 -13.84 -22.93 5.55
CA SER A 142 -14.26 -23.62 6.78
C SER A 142 -13.24 -24.68 7.19
N LEU A 143 -13.05 -24.84 8.49
CA LEU A 143 -12.31 -25.93 9.11
C LEU A 143 -13.33 -26.89 9.74
N ILE A 144 -13.27 -28.15 9.35
CA ILE A 144 -14.23 -29.18 9.76
C ILE A 144 -13.47 -30.26 10.52
N TYR A 145 -13.70 -30.32 11.82
CA TYR A 145 -13.17 -31.36 12.69
C TYR A 145 -14.24 -32.41 12.96
N ASN A 146 -13.93 -33.68 12.68
CA ASN A 146 -14.80 -34.80 13.01
C ASN A 146 -14.13 -35.66 14.09
N ASP A 147 -14.83 -35.90 15.20
CA ASP A 147 -14.34 -36.71 16.32
C ASP A 147 -14.72 -38.21 16.25
N GLY A 148 -15.20 -38.67 15.08
CA GLY A 148 -15.76 -40.00 14.87
C GLY A 148 -17.27 -40.07 15.09
N SER A 149 -17.91 -38.99 15.55
CA SER A 149 -19.36 -38.94 15.80
C SER A 149 -20.04 -37.67 15.28
N THR A 150 -19.40 -36.51 15.43
CA THR A 150 -19.97 -35.20 15.08
C THR A 150 -18.97 -34.32 14.35
N ASP A 151 -19.48 -33.56 13.37
CA ASP A 151 -18.73 -32.51 12.69
C ASP A 151 -18.84 -31.21 13.50
N THR A 152 -17.70 -30.64 13.87
CA THR A 152 -17.57 -29.28 14.39
C THR A 152 -16.98 -28.41 13.27
N VAL A 153 -17.64 -27.29 12.98
CA VAL A 153 -17.26 -26.38 11.88
C VAL A 153 -16.87 -25.02 12.43
N GLU A 154 -15.70 -24.53 12.01
CA GLU A 154 -15.22 -23.17 12.25
C GLU A 154 -15.02 -22.46 10.92
N ILE A 155 -15.30 -21.16 10.84
CA ILE A 155 -15.16 -20.37 9.61
C ILE A 155 -14.13 -19.26 9.87
N PRO A 156 -12.83 -19.55 9.69
CA PRO A 156 -11.77 -18.56 9.93
C PRO A 156 -11.71 -17.45 8.88
N GLU A 157 -12.15 -17.73 7.63
CA GLU A 157 -12.21 -16.73 6.56
C GLU A 157 -13.64 -16.64 6.03
N PRO A 158 -14.47 -15.70 6.53
CA PRO A 158 -15.86 -15.55 6.11
C PRO A 158 -16.06 -14.65 4.88
N ASN A 159 -15.02 -13.97 4.37
CA ASN A 159 -15.12 -13.04 3.24
C ASN A 159 -13.99 -13.25 2.22
N LEU A 160 -13.81 -14.50 1.78
CA LEU A 160 -12.79 -14.89 0.82
C LEU A 160 -12.98 -14.17 -0.52
N ASP A 161 -12.02 -13.33 -0.90
CA ASP A 161 -11.94 -12.70 -2.22
C ASP A 161 -10.69 -13.20 -2.95
N VAL A 162 -10.85 -14.30 -3.70
CA VAL A 162 -9.76 -14.88 -4.50
C VAL A 162 -9.43 -13.95 -5.65
N PHE A 163 -10.44 -13.33 -6.27
CA PHE A 163 -10.25 -12.42 -7.40
C PHE A 163 -9.28 -11.29 -7.07
N SER A 164 -9.40 -10.68 -5.89
CA SER A 164 -8.55 -9.57 -5.47
C SER A 164 -7.05 -9.91 -5.44
N HIS A 165 -6.70 -11.16 -5.13
CA HIS A 165 -5.30 -11.65 -5.13
C HIS A 165 -4.74 -11.81 -6.54
N TYR A 166 -5.62 -12.06 -7.50
CA TYR A 166 -5.33 -12.11 -8.93
C TYR A 166 -5.85 -10.85 -9.64
N LEU A 167 -5.96 -9.72 -8.95
CA LEU A 167 -6.16 -8.45 -9.62
C LEU A 167 -4.81 -7.96 -10.13
N ILE A 168 -4.66 -7.83 -11.45
CA ILE A 168 -3.44 -7.21 -11.97
C ILE A 168 -3.52 -5.70 -11.75
N GLN A 169 -2.66 -5.18 -10.87
CA GLN A 169 -2.45 -3.75 -10.72
C GLN A 169 -1.44 -3.28 -11.77
N TRP A 170 -1.87 -2.32 -12.60
CA TRP A 170 -1.07 -1.71 -13.65
C TRP A 170 -0.97 -0.22 -13.43
N ASN A 171 0.25 0.30 -13.41
CA ASN A 171 0.47 1.73 -13.57
C ASN A 171 0.83 1.97 -15.03
N ALA A 172 -0.06 2.67 -15.73
CA ALA A 172 0.16 3.12 -17.08
C ALA A 172 -0.02 4.63 -17.14
N TYR A 173 0.93 5.28 -17.78
CA TYR A 173 0.88 6.68 -18.14
C TYR A 173 1.16 6.81 -19.63
N GLY A 174 0.66 7.86 -20.24
CA GLY A 174 0.91 8.18 -21.64
C GLY A 174 0.54 9.63 -21.87
N ASP A 175 1.25 10.28 -22.79
CA ASP A 175 1.00 11.68 -23.15
C ASP A 175 0.71 11.76 -24.65
N LEU A 176 -0.27 12.58 -25.03
CA LEU A 176 -0.56 12.91 -26.43
C LEU A 176 0.21 14.18 -26.85
N GLY A 177 1.27 14.01 -27.64
CA GLY A 177 2.00 15.11 -28.29
C GLY A 177 1.35 15.59 -29.59
N TRP A 178 1.56 16.88 -29.95
CA TRP A 178 1.10 17.46 -31.21
C TRP A 178 2.05 18.55 -31.74
N HIS A 179 2.05 18.79 -33.06
CA HIS A 179 2.78 19.89 -33.71
C HIS A 179 1.85 20.61 -34.73
N ARG A 180 2.17 21.86 -35.10
CA ARG A 180 1.43 22.61 -36.13
C ARG A 180 2.38 23.14 -37.20
N THR A 181 2.14 22.79 -38.46
CA THR A 181 2.97 23.25 -39.59
C THR A 181 2.08 23.88 -40.67
N GLY A 182 2.30 25.16 -40.99
CA GLY A 182 1.68 25.79 -42.17
C GLY A 182 0.15 25.96 -42.14
N GLY A 183 -0.46 26.09 -40.97
CA GLY A 183 -1.92 26.26 -40.82
C GLY A 183 -2.69 24.94 -40.70
N SER A 184 -2.12 23.84 -41.19
CA SER A 184 -2.52 22.46 -40.88
C SER A 184 -1.98 22.05 -39.50
N LEU A 185 -2.77 21.32 -38.72
CA LEU A 185 -2.26 20.64 -37.52
C LEU A 185 -1.65 19.31 -37.98
N GLU A 186 -0.33 19.21 -37.94
CA GLU A 186 0.40 17.95 -38.16
C GLU A 186 0.69 17.37 -36.79
N THR A 187 -0.25 16.59 -36.28
CA THR A 187 -0.11 15.95 -34.98
C THR A 187 0.77 14.70 -35.13
N THR A 188 2.04 14.79 -34.77
CA THR A 188 2.86 13.60 -34.49
C THR A 188 2.49 13.10 -33.10
N PHE A 189 1.75 12.00 -33.05
CA PHE A 189 1.45 11.33 -31.79
C PHE A 189 2.67 10.54 -31.37
N THR A 190 3.20 10.85 -30.20
CA THR A 190 4.23 10.04 -29.54
C THR A 190 3.67 9.68 -28.18
N ALA A 191 2.87 8.61 -28.14
CA ALA A 191 2.50 8.02 -26.87
C ALA A 191 3.69 7.24 -26.32
N ASN A 192 4.13 7.51 -25.10
CA ASN A 192 5.06 6.63 -24.39
C ASN A 192 4.28 5.96 -23.27
N ALA A 193 4.00 4.66 -23.41
CA ALA A 193 3.44 3.86 -22.34
C ALA A 193 4.57 3.19 -21.56
N GLU A 194 4.87 3.65 -20.35
CA GLU A 194 5.60 2.80 -19.39
C GLU A 194 4.55 2.02 -18.59
N ILE A 195 4.74 0.71 -18.57
CA ILE A 195 3.83 -0.19 -17.92
C ILE A 195 4.63 -0.93 -16.85
N SER A 196 4.21 -0.76 -15.59
CA SER A 196 4.73 -1.55 -14.48
C SER A 196 3.62 -2.42 -13.91
N SER A 197 3.97 -3.67 -13.59
CA SER A 197 3.08 -4.65 -12.96
C SER A 197 3.69 -5.09 -11.63
N THR A 198 2.86 -5.11 -10.59
CA THR A 198 3.21 -5.59 -9.24
C THR A 198 2.48 -6.90 -8.88
N GLY A 199 1.78 -7.52 -9.84
CA GLY A 199 1.04 -8.76 -9.62
C GLY A 199 1.94 -9.99 -9.44
N PRO A 200 1.43 -11.08 -8.82
CA PRO A 200 2.17 -12.34 -8.68
C PRO A 200 2.57 -12.93 -10.06
N ASP A 201 3.70 -13.63 -10.12
CA ASP A 201 4.31 -14.17 -11.37
C ASP A 201 3.35 -15.04 -12.21
N SER A 202 2.30 -15.59 -11.59
CA SER A 202 1.28 -16.41 -12.23
C SER A 202 0.20 -15.63 -12.97
N ASN A 203 -0.01 -14.35 -12.64
CA ASN A 203 -1.06 -13.53 -13.21
C ASN A 203 -0.54 -12.57 -14.28
N LYS A 204 -0.24 -13.17 -15.42
CA LYS A 204 0.44 -12.53 -16.54
C LYS A 204 -0.53 -11.64 -17.31
N GLY A 205 -0.13 -10.40 -17.59
CA GLY A 205 -0.67 -9.66 -18.73
C GLY A 205 -0.29 -10.42 -19.99
N SER A 206 -1.23 -11.20 -20.53
CA SER A 206 -0.94 -12.03 -21.71
C SER A 206 -0.75 -11.17 -22.93
N ARG A 207 -1.41 -10.01 -22.99
CA ARG A 207 -1.32 -9.09 -24.12
C ARG A 207 -1.72 -7.68 -23.70
N ALA A 208 -0.91 -6.69 -24.05
CA ALA A 208 -1.25 -5.27 -23.90
C ALA A 208 -1.23 -4.56 -25.25
N MET A 209 -2.28 -3.80 -25.52
CA MET A 209 -2.52 -3.09 -26.76
C MET A 209 -2.82 -1.62 -26.46
N LEU A 210 -2.22 -0.72 -27.22
CA LEU A 210 -2.50 0.70 -27.17
C LEU A 210 -3.35 1.09 -28.39
N TYR A 211 -4.40 1.87 -28.17
CA TYR A 211 -5.35 2.30 -29.19
C TYR A 211 -5.47 3.81 -29.19
N LEU A 212 -5.52 4.39 -30.38
CA LEU A 212 -5.83 5.81 -30.57
C LEU A 212 -7.20 5.95 -31.20
N TYR A 213 -8.09 6.68 -30.53
CA TYR A 213 -9.45 6.97 -31.00
C TYR A 213 -9.64 8.45 -31.32
N ARG A 214 -10.52 8.75 -32.27
CA ARG A 214 -11.09 10.07 -32.56
C ARG A 214 -12.60 10.00 -32.43
N ASN A 215 -13.21 10.71 -31.48
CA ASN A 215 -14.67 10.71 -31.27
C ASN A 215 -15.30 9.29 -31.25
N GLU A 216 -14.59 8.30 -30.70
CA GLU A 216 -14.91 6.85 -30.70
C GLU A 216 -14.58 6.04 -31.97
N GLU A 217 -14.09 6.66 -33.04
CA GLU A 217 -13.55 5.95 -34.21
C GLU A 217 -12.09 5.53 -33.97
N LEU A 218 -11.78 4.25 -34.17
CA LEU A 218 -10.41 3.74 -34.05
C LEU A 218 -9.54 4.23 -35.20
N LEU A 219 -8.49 4.99 -34.89
CA LEU A 219 -7.51 5.45 -35.86
C LEU A 219 -6.36 4.47 -36.05
N GLU A 220 -5.74 4.03 -34.97
CA GLU A 220 -4.52 3.21 -35.01
C GLU A 220 -4.39 2.37 -33.73
N LYS A 221 -3.67 1.24 -33.81
CA LYS A 221 -3.35 0.42 -32.64
C LYS A 221 -1.97 -0.21 -32.74
N THR A 222 -1.29 -0.36 -31.60
CA THR A 222 -0.01 -1.06 -31.54
C THR A 222 0.04 -2.07 -30.39
N LEU A 223 0.78 -3.16 -30.60
CA LEU A 223 1.07 -4.16 -29.58
C LEU A 223 2.23 -3.64 -28.71
N LEU A 224 2.01 -3.55 -27.40
CA LEU A 224 3.05 -3.14 -26.45
C LEU A 224 3.87 -4.35 -26.00
N PHE A 225 3.19 -5.44 -25.67
CA PHE A 225 3.82 -6.72 -25.36
C PHE A 225 2.82 -7.86 -25.47
N GLU A 226 3.36 -9.07 -25.60
CA GLU A 226 2.64 -10.33 -25.51
C GLU A 226 3.45 -11.26 -24.60
N ASN A 227 2.78 -11.97 -23.70
CA ASN A 227 3.39 -12.85 -22.70
C ASN A 227 4.46 -12.16 -21.84
N ALA A 228 4.21 -10.95 -21.33
CA ALA A 228 5.18 -10.29 -20.46
C ALA A 228 5.20 -10.97 -19.08
N TYR A 229 6.40 -11.32 -18.63
CA TYR A 229 6.71 -11.90 -17.32
C TYR A 229 7.43 -10.83 -16.51
N GLY A 230 6.99 -10.57 -15.28
CA GLY A 230 7.72 -9.79 -14.26
C GLY A 230 8.64 -8.67 -14.77
N TYR A 231 8.18 -7.42 -14.69
CA TYR A 231 8.93 -6.22 -15.05
C TYR A 231 9.53 -6.21 -16.48
N SER A 232 8.83 -5.57 -17.42
CA SER A 232 9.49 -5.07 -18.63
C SER A 232 8.93 -3.71 -19.04
N ASN A 233 9.75 -2.69 -18.82
CA ASN A 233 9.63 -1.39 -19.46
C ASN A 233 9.80 -1.59 -20.98
N ASN A 234 8.72 -1.38 -21.74
CA ASN A 234 8.77 -1.24 -23.20
C ASN A 234 7.98 0.01 -23.58
N GLY A 235 8.60 1.18 -23.38
CA GLY A 235 8.16 2.42 -24.01
C GLY A 235 7.96 2.19 -25.51
N SER A 236 6.71 2.18 -25.95
CA SER A 236 6.33 1.98 -27.34
C SER A 236 5.67 3.24 -27.85
N CYS A 237 6.15 3.73 -29.00
CA CYS A 237 5.60 4.89 -29.69
C CYS A 237 4.50 4.47 -30.69
N LEU A 238 3.41 5.23 -30.74
CA LEU A 238 2.31 5.04 -31.68
C LEU A 238 2.21 6.29 -32.54
N GLU A 239 2.84 6.26 -33.73
CA GLU A 239 2.89 7.39 -34.65
C GLU A 239 1.80 7.25 -35.72
N THR A 240 0.97 8.29 -35.88
CA THR A 240 0.01 8.39 -36.98
C THR A 240 -0.10 9.83 -37.46
N THR A 241 -0.65 10.05 -38.64
CA THR A 241 -0.88 11.38 -39.22
C THR A 241 -2.31 11.47 -39.70
N PHE A 242 -3.05 12.47 -39.21
CA PHE A 242 -4.38 12.79 -39.72
C PHE A 242 -4.65 14.29 -39.61
N THR A 243 -5.74 14.74 -40.21
CA THR A 243 -6.21 16.12 -40.14
C THR A 243 -7.40 16.18 -39.17
N PRO A 244 -7.23 16.71 -37.95
CA PRO A 244 -8.35 16.87 -37.04
C PRO A 244 -9.30 17.99 -37.50
N GLU A 245 -10.56 17.85 -37.14
CA GLU A 245 -11.61 18.84 -37.26
C GLU A 245 -11.85 19.56 -35.92
N ASP A 246 -12.40 20.76 -36.01
CA ASP A 246 -12.85 21.52 -34.85
C ASP A 246 -13.85 20.67 -34.03
N GLY A 247 -13.61 20.55 -32.73
CA GLY A 247 -14.42 19.76 -31.81
C GLY A 247 -14.03 18.29 -31.69
N ASP A 248 -12.98 17.83 -32.39
CA ASP A 248 -12.48 16.47 -32.23
C ASP A 248 -11.93 16.21 -30.81
N ILE A 249 -12.19 15.00 -30.33
CA ILE A 249 -11.62 14.45 -29.10
C ILE A 249 -10.75 13.26 -29.47
N LEU A 250 -9.47 13.35 -29.12
CA LEU A 250 -8.51 12.27 -29.30
C LEU A 250 -8.28 11.56 -27.98
N SER A 251 -8.43 10.24 -27.96
CA SER A 251 -8.31 9.44 -26.74
C SER A 251 -7.28 8.34 -26.92
N LEU A 252 -6.29 8.30 -26.03
CA LEU A 252 -5.32 7.22 -25.95
C LEU A 252 -5.82 6.17 -24.96
N ARG A 253 -6.08 4.94 -25.39
CA ARG A 253 -6.62 3.87 -24.55
C ARG A 253 -5.67 2.69 -24.46
N LEU A 254 -5.37 2.25 -23.25
CA LEU A 254 -4.66 1.01 -22.96
C LEU A 254 -5.68 -0.10 -22.69
N VAL A 255 -5.51 -1.24 -23.36
CA VAL A 255 -6.28 -2.45 -23.12
C VAL A 255 -5.33 -3.60 -22.85
N ILE A 256 -5.56 -4.32 -21.76
CA ILE A 256 -4.77 -5.48 -21.35
C ILE A 256 -5.71 -6.67 -21.24
N THR A 257 -5.31 -7.81 -21.80
CA THR A 257 -6.01 -9.07 -21.62
C THR A 257 -5.10 -10.02 -20.86
N ASP A 258 -5.60 -10.58 -19.76
CA ASP A 258 -4.87 -11.58 -18.98
C ASP A 258 -5.05 -13.00 -19.52
N THR A 259 -4.38 -13.97 -18.90
CA THR A 259 -4.48 -15.39 -19.29
C THR A 259 -5.87 -15.99 -19.10
N LEU A 260 -6.73 -15.35 -18.32
CA LEU A 260 -8.08 -15.78 -18.01
C LEU A 260 -9.13 -15.17 -18.94
N GLY A 261 -8.72 -14.25 -19.81
CA GLY A 261 -9.61 -13.52 -20.71
C GLY A 261 -10.25 -12.29 -20.09
N TYR A 262 -9.89 -11.92 -18.85
CA TYR A 262 -10.31 -10.63 -18.31
C TYR A 262 -9.62 -9.51 -19.09
N THR A 263 -10.40 -8.48 -19.39
CA THR A 263 -9.94 -7.29 -20.09
C THR A 263 -9.91 -6.12 -19.13
N TYR A 264 -8.76 -5.45 -19.06
CA TYR A 264 -8.55 -4.26 -18.27
C TYR A 264 -8.37 -3.08 -19.23
N GLU A 265 -9.21 -2.06 -19.12
CA GLU A 265 -9.15 -0.88 -19.98
C GLU A 265 -8.98 0.43 -19.20
N LYS A 266 -8.18 1.34 -19.74
CA LYS A 266 -8.03 2.70 -19.20
C LYS A 266 -7.70 3.68 -20.32
N THR A 267 -8.39 4.82 -20.34
CA THR A 267 -7.93 5.99 -21.11
C THR A 267 -6.72 6.58 -20.38
N LEU A 268 -5.59 6.73 -21.07
CA LEU A 268 -4.36 7.27 -20.50
C LEU A 268 -4.32 8.80 -20.59
N ASP A 269 -4.80 9.32 -21.71
CA ASP A 269 -4.82 10.76 -21.98
C ASP A 269 -5.89 11.11 -23.01
N GLN A 270 -6.30 12.38 -23.00
CA GLN A 270 -7.30 12.92 -23.90
C GLN A 270 -6.95 14.35 -24.33
N LEU A 271 -7.01 14.58 -25.64
CA LEU A 271 -6.73 15.88 -26.25
C LEU A 271 -7.99 16.40 -26.95
N LEU A 272 -8.41 17.62 -26.60
CA LEU A 272 -9.47 18.36 -27.27
C LEU A 272 -8.88 19.20 -28.39
N ILE A 273 -9.51 19.16 -29.57
CA ILE A 273 -9.23 20.07 -30.67
C ILE A 273 -10.27 21.20 -30.62
N PRO A 274 -9.91 22.38 -30.07
CA PRO A 274 -10.86 23.48 -29.94
C PRO A 274 -11.15 24.16 -31.28
N ASP A 275 -12.25 24.90 -31.33
CA ASP A 275 -12.68 25.64 -32.52
C ASP A 275 -11.61 26.63 -33.02
N LYS A 276 -11.35 26.58 -34.34
CA LYS A 276 -10.64 27.56 -35.18
C LYS A 276 -9.62 28.45 -34.47
N GLY A 277 -8.36 28.00 -34.52
CA GLY A 277 -7.20 28.83 -34.19
C GLY A 277 -6.75 28.73 -32.74
N ALA A 278 -7.54 28.07 -31.89
CA ALA A 278 -7.11 27.68 -30.57
C ALA A 278 -6.11 26.51 -30.62
N VAL A 279 -5.28 26.43 -29.59
CA VAL A 279 -4.23 25.42 -29.40
C VAL A 279 -4.88 24.15 -28.87
N PRO A 280 -4.55 22.94 -29.34
CA PRO A 280 -5.04 21.71 -28.69
C PRO A 280 -4.77 21.71 -27.20
N GLU A 281 -5.78 21.34 -26.42
CA GLU A 281 -5.75 21.38 -24.95
C GLU A 281 -5.98 19.98 -24.40
N PHE A 282 -5.22 19.61 -23.36
CA PHE A 282 -5.55 18.42 -22.58
C PHE A 282 -6.86 18.65 -21.87
N ASP A 283 -7.73 17.64 -21.84
CA ASP A 283 -8.97 17.74 -21.07
C ASP A 283 -8.65 17.85 -19.56
N PRO A 284 -8.88 19.01 -18.91
CA PRO A 284 -8.56 19.20 -17.51
C PRO A 284 -9.53 18.48 -16.58
N SER A 285 -10.68 18.01 -17.10
CA SER A 285 -11.66 17.22 -16.36
C SER A 285 -11.35 15.72 -16.39
N PHE A 286 -10.38 15.31 -17.21
CA PHE A 286 -9.99 13.91 -17.35
C PHE A 286 -9.18 13.43 -16.15
N ASP A 287 -9.71 12.44 -15.43
CA ASP A 287 -9.04 11.82 -14.28
C ASP A 287 -7.93 10.87 -14.75
N ARG A 288 -6.72 11.42 -14.94
CA ARG A 288 -5.51 10.63 -15.21
C ARG A 288 -5.17 9.64 -14.09
N ALA A 289 -5.61 9.88 -12.85
CA ALA A 289 -5.36 9.02 -11.70
C ALA A 289 -6.38 7.88 -11.56
N GLY A 290 -7.43 7.85 -12.39
CA GLY A 290 -8.45 6.80 -12.37
C GLY A 290 -7.86 5.39 -12.55
N GLY A 291 -8.44 4.40 -11.85
CA GLY A 291 -8.05 2.99 -11.99
C GLY A 291 -8.46 2.38 -13.33
N MET A 292 -7.95 1.20 -13.65
CA MET A 292 -8.42 0.45 -14.83
C MET A 292 -9.84 -0.08 -14.60
N ARG A 293 -10.69 0.03 -15.62
CA ARG A 293 -11.98 -0.68 -15.66
C ARG A 293 -11.73 -2.14 -16.00
N ILE A 294 -12.40 -3.04 -15.28
CA ILE A 294 -12.26 -4.49 -15.42
C ILE A 294 -13.50 -5.04 -16.10
N ILE A 295 -13.30 -5.84 -17.13
CA ILE A 295 -14.32 -6.51 -17.93
C ILE A 295 -14.06 -8.02 -17.85
N PRO A 296 -15.01 -8.83 -17.37
CA PRO A 296 -14.87 -10.29 -17.37
C PRO A 296 -14.90 -10.87 -18.79
N PRO A 297 -14.35 -12.08 -19.01
CA PRO A 297 -14.56 -12.82 -20.25
C PRO A 297 -16.06 -13.09 -20.48
N GLU A 298 -16.48 -13.16 -21.75
CA GLU A 298 -17.83 -13.61 -22.10
C GLU A 298 -17.92 -15.15 -21.94
N ASP A 299 -19.02 -15.63 -21.35
CA ASP A 299 -19.32 -17.06 -21.11
C ASP A 299 -19.57 -17.87 -22.39
#